data_AF-A0A835IW82-F1
#
_entry.id   AF-A0A835IW82-F1
#
_cell.length_a   1.000
_cell.length_b   1.000
_cell.length_c   1.000
_cell.angle_alpha   90.00
_cell.angle_beta   90.00
_cell.angle_gamma   90.00
#
_symmetry.space_group_name_H-M   'P 1'
#
loop_
_entity.id
_entity.type
_entity.pdbx_description
1 polymer ?
#
loop_
_entity_poly.entity_id
_entity_poly.type
_entity_poly.pdbx_seq_one_letter_code
_entity_poly.pdbx_strand_id
1 'polypeptide(L)'
;YCSPFYNVQSFKAIYAGFIYPFDNEEDWDKVEIGDEVLPPPLERKSGRPRKQRIRDADEERPSKKRVCKLCHVPGHNKRTCPIREQGGTKGMSKAKKTQSRGEGECEDEANMQQQTHEQVNSQGNEQVNSQANV
;
A
#
# COMPACT_ATOMS: atom_id res chain seq x y z
N TYR A 1 7.45 49.07 -1.63
CA TYR A 1 7.68 48.99 -0.18
C TYR A 1 8.17 47.58 0.13
N CYS A 2 9.34 47.43 0.76
CA CYS A 2 9.87 46.14 1.18
C CYS A 2 9.87 46.11 2.72
N SER A 3 9.31 45.05 3.31
CA SER A 3 9.26 44.90 4.77
C SER A 3 10.68 44.76 5.33
N PRO A 4 11.00 45.34 6.51
CA PRO A 4 12.33 45.28 7.11
C PRO A 4 12.82 43.86 7.41
N PHE A 5 11.94 42.85 7.37
CA PHE A 5 12.31 41.44 7.55
C PHE A 5 12.98 40.80 6.32
N TYR A 6 12.79 41.38 5.12
CA TYR A 6 13.38 40.86 3.88
C TYR A 6 14.65 41.62 3.48
N ASN A 7 15.56 41.81 4.42
CA ASN A 7 16.88 42.37 4.17
C ASN A 7 17.99 41.44 4.70
N VAL A 8 19.20 41.58 4.16
CA VAL A 8 20.33 40.71 4.49
C VAL A 8 20.76 40.86 5.96
N GLN A 9 20.60 42.05 6.55
CA GLN A 9 20.95 42.31 7.94
C GLN A 9 20.05 41.51 8.90
N SER A 10 18.73 41.53 8.65
CA SER A 10 17.71 40.78 9.38
C SER A 10 17.94 39.27 9.24
N PHE A 11 18.25 38.78 8.03
CA PHE A 11 18.61 37.37 7.84
C PHE A 11 19.82 36.96 8.69
N LYS A 12 20.91 37.74 8.62
CA LYS A 12 22.12 37.47 9.42
C LYS A 12 21.84 37.53 10.92
N ALA A 13 21.02 38.46 11.38
CA ALA A 13 20.66 38.59 12.80
C ALA A 13 19.86 37.39 13.32
N ILE A 14 18.90 36.89 12.53
CA ILE A 14 18.08 35.73 12.88
C ILE A 14 18.94 34.47 13.01
N TYR A 15 19.87 34.26 12.08
CA TYR A 15 20.75 33.09 12.06
C TYR A 15 22.12 33.34 12.72
N ALA A 16 22.28 34.43 13.49
CA ALA A 16 23.52 34.72 14.20
C ALA A 16 23.76 33.79 15.41
N GLY A 17 22.72 33.08 15.84
CA GLY A 17 22.80 32.11 16.93
C GLY A 17 23.69 30.92 16.57
N PHE A 18 24.43 30.42 17.56
CA PHE A 18 25.22 29.21 17.41
C PHE A 18 24.31 27.99 17.51
N ILE A 19 24.34 27.12 16.49
CA ILE A 19 23.75 25.80 16.55
C ILE A 19 24.82 24.88 17.11
N TYR A 20 24.64 24.44 18.36
CA TYR A 20 25.55 23.48 18.96
C TYR A 20 25.48 22.15 18.18
N PRO A 21 26.64 21.50 17.93
CA PRO A 21 26.61 20.13 17.45
C PRO A 21 25.88 19.26 18.47
N PHE A 22 25.20 18.22 17.99
CA PHE A 22 24.68 17.20 18.86
C PHE A 22 25.83 16.41 19.49
N ASP A 23 25.63 15.98 20.74
CA ASP A 23 26.57 15.09 21.42
C ASP A 23 26.67 13.75 20.68
N ASN A 24 27.80 13.06 20.86
CA ASN A 24 27.99 11.74 20.25
C ASN A 24 26.98 10.75 20.82
N GLU A 25 26.63 9.73 20.05
CA GLU A 25 25.68 8.68 20.49
C GLU A 25 26.13 8.00 21.79
N GLU A 26 27.44 7.94 22.04
CA GLU A 26 28.04 7.39 23.26
C GLU A 26 27.72 8.20 24.53
N ASP A 27 27.50 9.51 24.37
CA ASP A 27 27.23 10.46 25.46
C ASP A 27 25.73 10.61 25.75
N TRP A 28 24.87 9.93 24.97
CA TRP A 28 23.43 10.00 25.16
C TRP A 28 23.01 9.21 26.41
N ASP A 29 22.20 9.84 27.25
CA ASP A 29 21.60 9.17 28.40
C ASP A 29 20.84 7.92 27.94
N LYS A 30 21.21 6.77 28.50
CA LYS A 30 20.49 5.51 28.30
C LYS A 30 19.18 5.58 29.07
N VAL A 31 18.19 6.21 28.48
CA VAL A 31 16.83 6.21 29.00
C VAL A 31 16.26 4.81 28.78
N GLU A 32 15.96 4.10 29.86
CA GLU A 32 15.08 2.94 29.78
C GLU A 32 13.72 3.46 29.33
N ILE A 33 13.45 3.36 28.02
CA ILE A 33 12.16 3.66 27.43
C ILE A 33 11.21 2.59 27.99
N GLY A 34 10.67 2.87 29.19
CA GLY A 34 9.82 1.96 29.96
C GLY A 34 8.50 1.63 29.27
N ASP A 35 8.12 2.43 28.27
CA ASP A 35 6.95 2.21 27.44
C ASP A 35 7.40 1.99 25.99
N GLU A 36 7.20 0.78 25.48
CA GLU A 36 7.33 0.48 24.05
C GLU A 36 6.49 1.50 23.27
N VAL A 37 7.15 2.35 22.47
CA VAL A 37 6.47 3.35 21.65
C VAL A 37 5.71 2.62 20.55
N LEU A 38 4.44 2.31 20.83
CA LEU A 38 3.59 1.68 19.85
C LEU A 38 3.33 2.65 18.69
N PRO A 39 3.37 2.16 17.43
CA PRO A 39 2.99 2.99 16.30
C PRO A 39 1.54 3.48 16.49
N PRO A 40 1.20 4.68 15.97
CA PRO A 40 -0.17 5.15 16.03
C PRO A 40 -1.12 4.12 15.41
N PRO A 41 -2.32 3.92 15.97
CA PRO A 41 -3.28 2.95 15.45
C PRO A 41 -3.52 3.17 13.95
N LEU A 42 -3.20 2.16 13.15
CA LEU A 42 -3.38 2.22 11.70
C LEU A 42 -4.88 2.10 11.39
N GLU A 43 -5.53 3.20 11.01
CA GLU A 43 -6.84 3.12 10.37
C GLU A 43 -6.70 2.46 9.00
N ARG A 44 -7.52 1.43 8.74
CA ARG A 44 -7.61 0.85 7.40
C ARG A 44 -8.09 1.92 6.44
N LYS A 45 -7.21 2.33 5.51
CA LYS A 45 -7.58 3.19 4.39
C LYS A 45 -8.78 2.58 3.67
N SER A 46 -9.70 3.44 3.21
CA SER A 46 -10.79 2.99 2.33
C SER A 46 -10.18 2.17 1.19
N GLY A 47 -10.72 0.98 0.96
CA GLY A 47 -10.27 0.13 -0.14
C GLY A 47 -10.45 0.82 -1.50
N ARG A 48 -10.18 0.09 -2.58
CA ARG A 48 -10.32 0.61 -3.94
C ARG A 48 -11.69 1.31 -4.12
N PRO A 49 -11.73 2.55 -4.63
CA PRO A 49 -12.98 3.25 -4.86
C PRO A 49 -13.90 2.44 -5.78
N ARG A 50 -15.21 2.57 -5.55
CA ARG A 50 -16.21 1.85 -6.34
C ARG A 50 -16.11 2.29 -7.81
N LYS A 51 -16.13 1.33 -8.74
CA LYS A 51 -16.20 1.63 -10.18
C LYS A 51 -17.51 2.33 -10.56
N GLN A 52 -18.59 2.09 -9.82
CA GLN A 52 -19.89 2.71 -10.04
C GLN A 52 -20.19 3.73 -8.94
N ARG A 53 -20.73 4.88 -9.34
CA ARG A 53 -21.20 5.93 -8.44
C ARG A 53 -22.36 5.43 -7.57
N ILE A 54 -22.40 5.84 -6.31
CA ILE A 54 -23.56 5.68 -5.43
C ILE A 54 -24.54 6.80 -5.77
N ARG A 55 -25.80 6.44 -6.05
CA ARG A 55 -26.87 7.40 -6.35
C ARG A 55 -27.49 7.90 -5.06
N ASP A 56 -27.82 9.19 -5.01
CA ASP A 56 -28.54 9.79 -3.89
C ASP A 56 -30.03 9.39 -3.89
N ALA A 57 -30.71 9.63 -2.77
CA ALA A 57 -32.09 9.20 -2.57
C ALA A 57 -33.08 9.83 -3.57
N ASP A 58 -32.80 11.04 -4.02
CA ASP A 58 -33.65 11.83 -4.93
C ASP A 58 -33.39 11.52 -6.42
N GLU A 59 -32.41 10.67 -6.74
CA GLU A 59 -32.10 10.35 -8.12
C GLU A 59 -33.00 9.27 -8.69
N GLU A 60 -33.61 9.54 -9.85
CA GLU A 60 -34.50 8.61 -10.53
C GLU A 60 -33.78 7.30 -10.87
N ARG A 61 -34.32 6.19 -10.34
CA ARG A 61 -33.82 4.86 -10.64
C ARG A 61 -34.35 4.45 -12.01
N PRO A 62 -33.48 4.07 -12.96
CA PRO A 62 -33.95 3.48 -14.19
C PRO A 62 -34.70 2.21 -13.85
N SER A 63 -36.02 2.25 -14.04
CA SER A 63 -36.89 1.09 -13.93
C SER A 63 -36.50 0.12 -15.02
N LYS A 64 -35.58 -0.79 -14.72
CA LYS A 64 -35.34 -1.97 -15.55
C LYS A 64 -36.60 -2.82 -15.44
N LYS A 65 -37.58 -2.54 -16.30
CA LYS A 65 -38.78 -3.37 -16.47
C LYS A 65 -38.26 -4.78 -16.68
N ARG A 66 -38.57 -5.68 -15.76
CA ARG A 66 -38.14 -7.08 -15.86
C ARG A 66 -38.90 -7.69 -17.02
N VAL A 67 -38.19 -7.99 -18.11
CA VAL A 67 -38.74 -8.64 -19.30
C VAL A 67 -38.37 -10.11 -19.28
N CYS A 68 -39.35 -10.96 -19.52
CA CYS A 68 -39.12 -12.40 -19.63
C CYS A 68 -38.25 -12.71 -20.86
N LYS A 69 -37.14 -13.44 -20.67
CA LYS A 69 -36.28 -13.86 -21.79
C LYS A 69 -36.88 -14.93 -22.70
N LEU A 70 -38.04 -15.50 -22.33
CA LEU A 70 -38.71 -16.56 -23.10
C LEU A 70 -39.83 -15.99 -23.97
N CYS A 71 -40.70 -15.16 -23.40
CA CYS A 71 -41.86 -14.60 -24.12
C CYS A 71 -41.75 -13.10 -24.39
N HIS A 72 -40.67 -12.44 -23.95
CA HIS A 72 -40.42 -11.01 -24.12
C HIS A 72 -41.49 -10.07 -23.54
N VAL A 73 -42.38 -10.59 -22.68
CA VAL A 73 -43.39 -9.81 -21.96
C VAL A 73 -42.82 -9.32 -20.62
N PRO A 74 -43.04 -8.04 -20.25
CA PRO A 74 -42.66 -7.53 -18.94
C PRO A 74 -43.53 -8.11 -17.81
N GLY A 75 -42.99 -8.18 -16.59
CA GLY A 75 -43.74 -8.55 -15.38
C GLY A 75 -43.41 -9.91 -14.79
N HIS A 76 -42.66 -10.77 -15.51
CA HIS A 76 -42.21 -12.06 -14.99
C HIS A 76 -40.83 -12.46 -15.56
N ASN A 77 -40.19 -13.45 -14.93
CA ASN A 77 -38.91 -13.99 -15.36
C ASN A 77 -39.10 -15.33 -16.09
N LYS A 78 -38.08 -15.80 -16.84
CA LYS A 78 -38.10 -17.10 -17.53
C LYS A 78 -38.58 -18.26 -16.65
N ARG A 79 -38.26 -18.25 -15.35
CA ARG A 79 -38.64 -19.31 -14.39
C ARG A 79 -40.15 -19.38 -14.14
N THR A 80 -40.83 -18.23 -14.11
CA THR A 80 -42.26 -18.08 -13.81
C THR A 80 -43.06 -17.74 -15.07
N CYS A 81 -42.53 -18.08 -16.24
CA CYS A 81 -43.18 -17.79 -17.50
C CYS A 81 -44.33 -18.77 -17.72
N PRO A 82 -45.56 -18.31 -18.00
CA PRO A 82 -46.71 -19.19 -18.23
C PRO A 82 -46.49 -20.14 -19.42
N ILE A 83 -45.71 -19.73 -20.42
CA ILE A 83 -45.31 -20.59 -21.56
C ILE A 83 -44.43 -21.76 -21.08
N ARG A 84 -43.64 -21.56 -20.03
CA ARG A 84 -42.77 -22.61 -19.46
C ARG A 84 -43.58 -23.68 -18.73
N GLU A 85 -44.69 -23.32 -18.11
CA GLU A 85 -45.57 -24.28 -17.42
C GLU A 85 -46.32 -25.19 -18.42
N GLN A 86 -46.41 -24.78 -19.69
CA GLN A 86 -47.07 -25.55 -20.76
C GLN A 86 -46.12 -26.46 -21.55
N GLY A 87 -44.80 -26.27 -21.41
CA GLY A 87 -43.76 -27.07 -22.06
C GLY A 87 -42.79 -27.63 -21.03
N GLY A 88 -43.05 -28.83 -20.54
CA GLY A 88 -42.30 -29.47 -19.46
C GLY A 88 -40.79 -29.57 -19.72
N THR A 89 -40.00 -29.11 -18.74
CA THR A 89 -38.82 -29.81 -18.20
C THR A 89 -38.36 -29.07 -16.92
N LYS A 90 -38.33 -29.79 -15.79
CA LYS A 90 -37.75 -29.31 -14.52
C LYS A 90 -36.22 -29.27 -14.68
N GLY A 91 -35.64 -28.09 -14.90
CA GLY A 91 -34.20 -27.90 -14.99
C GLY A 91 -33.56 -27.87 -13.59
N MET A 92 -32.77 -28.89 -13.28
CA MET A 92 -31.87 -28.99 -12.12
C MET A 92 -30.90 -27.80 -12.07
N SER A 93 -30.83 -27.07 -10.96
CA SER A 93 -29.83 -26.02 -10.75
C SER A 93 -28.44 -26.63 -10.49
N LYS A 94 -27.48 -26.45 -11.41
CA LYS A 94 -26.06 -26.79 -11.16
C LYS A 94 -25.39 -25.73 -10.27
N ALA A 95 -24.67 -26.19 -9.25
CA ALA A 95 -23.89 -25.39 -8.30
C ALA A 95 -22.69 -24.69 -8.98
N LYS A 96 -22.36 -23.48 -8.50
CA LYS A 96 -21.20 -22.68 -8.96
C LYS A 96 -19.90 -23.21 -8.34
N LYS A 97 -18.90 -23.53 -9.16
CA LYS A 97 -17.52 -23.80 -8.74
C LYS A 97 -16.76 -22.47 -8.55
N THR A 98 -16.22 -22.23 -7.37
CA THR A 98 -15.31 -21.11 -7.06
C THR A 98 -13.88 -21.50 -7.42
N GLN A 99 -13.19 -20.69 -8.22
CA GLN A 99 -11.75 -20.85 -8.51
C GLN A 99 -10.94 -20.23 -7.36
N SER A 100 -10.17 -21.05 -6.65
CA SER A 100 -9.12 -20.61 -5.74
C SER A 100 -7.90 -20.18 -6.56
N ARG A 101 -7.29 -19.06 -6.15
CA ARG A 101 -6.09 -18.45 -6.76
C ARG A 101 -4.87 -19.06 -6.08
N GLY A 102 -3.98 -19.67 -6.86
CA GLY A 102 -2.74 -20.28 -6.37
C GLY A 102 -1.73 -19.24 -5.90
N GLU A 103 -1.01 -19.59 -4.84
CA GLU A 103 0.15 -18.90 -4.30
C GLU A 103 1.40 -19.45 -5.03
N GLY A 104 2.25 -18.56 -5.53
CA GLY A 104 3.55 -18.88 -6.09
C GLY A 104 4.58 -18.05 -5.34
N GLU A 105 5.45 -18.73 -4.61
CA GLU A 105 6.58 -18.18 -3.85
C GLU A 105 7.72 -17.84 -4.83
N CYS A 106 8.35 -16.68 -4.65
CA CYS A 106 9.52 -16.24 -5.39
C CYS A 106 10.66 -16.00 -4.39
N GLU A 107 11.55 -16.96 -4.26
CA GLU A 107 12.78 -16.83 -3.48
C GLU A 107 13.92 -17.19 -4.42
N ASP A 108 14.72 -16.20 -4.86
CA ASP A 108 16.08 -16.37 -5.38
C ASP A 108 16.68 -14.98 -5.77
N GLU A 109 16.92 -14.10 -4.79
CA GLU A 109 17.62 -12.81 -4.99
C GLU A 109 18.49 -12.43 -3.76
N ALA A 110 19.10 -13.42 -3.09
CA ALA A 110 19.95 -13.17 -1.91
C ALA A 110 21.43 -13.60 -2.07
N ASN A 111 21.80 -14.29 -3.16
CA ASN A 111 23.11 -14.95 -3.26
C ASN A 111 24.07 -14.33 -4.29
N MET A 112 24.05 -13.01 -4.45
CA MET A 112 25.07 -12.29 -5.25
C MET A 112 25.90 -11.30 -4.42
N GLN A 113 25.41 -10.87 -3.26
CA GLN A 113 26.06 -9.82 -2.48
C GLN A 113 27.14 -10.37 -1.53
N GLN A 114 26.98 -11.60 -1.04
CA GLN A 114 27.93 -12.22 -0.10
C GLN A 114 29.29 -12.51 -0.74
N GLN A 115 29.31 -12.86 -2.03
CA GLN A 115 30.54 -13.19 -2.74
C GLN A 115 31.43 -11.96 -3.05
N THR A 116 30.83 -10.77 -3.08
CA THR A 116 31.56 -9.53 -3.36
C THR A 116 32.36 -9.04 -2.16
N HIS A 117 31.91 -9.32 -0.92
CA HIS A 117 32.54 -8.80 0.30
C HIS A 117 33.82 -9.54 0.70
N GLU A 118 33.93 -10.84 0.39
CA GLU A 118 35.14 -11.63 0.70
C GLU A 118 36.32 -11.32 -0.22
N GLN A 119 36.09 -10.84 -1.44
CA GLN A 119 37.18 -10.57 -2.40
C GLN A 119 37.84 -9.20 -2.20
N VAL A 120 37.15 -8.20 -1.64
CA VAL A 120 37.73 -6.88 -1.37
C VAL A 120 38.62 -6.86 -0.12
N ASN A 121 38.45 -7.82 0.79
CA ASN A 121 39.18 -7.83 2.07
C ASN A 121 40.53 -8.56 2.02
N SER A 122 40.85 -9.26 0.92
CA SER A 122 42.13 -9.96 0.75
C SER A 122 43.24 -9.10 0.14
N GLN A 123 42.92 -7.94 -0.46
CA GLN A 123 43.91 -7.06 -1.09
C GLN A 123 44.31 -5.84 -0.24
N GLY A 124 43.63 -5.60 0.90
CA GLY A 124 43.87 -4.42 1.74
C GLY A 124 44.89 -4.57 2.86
N ASN A 125 45.35 -5.79 3.17
CA ASN A 125 46.05 -6.06 4.43
C ASN A 125 47.54 -6.40 4.31
N GLU A 126 48.18 -6.13 3.17
CA GLU A 126 49.64 -6.29 3.01
C GLU A 126 50.42 -4.98 2.97
N GLN A 127 49.78 -3.81 2.92
CA GLN A 127 50.49 -2.52 2.73
C GLN A 127 50.69 -1.67 3.99
N VAL A 128 50.14 -2.04 5.15
CA VAL A 128 50.19 -1.15 6.34
C VAL A 128 51.27 -1.52 7.37
N ASN A 129 52.05 -2.59 7.19
CA ASN A 129 52.98 -3.08 8.24
C ASN A 129 54.48 -3.04 7.88
N SER A 130 54.92 -2.10 7.04
CA SER A 130 56.35 -1.94 6.70
C SER A 130 56.97 -0.59 7.07
N GLN A 131 56.27 0.30 7.79
CA GLN A 131 56.80 1.62 8.19
C GLN A 131 56.94 1.82 9.71
N ALA A 132 57.21 0.76 10.47
CA ALA A 132 57.57 0.87 11.89
C ALA A 132 58.78 -0.02 12.22
N ASN A 133 59.94 0.30 11.65
CA ASN A 133 61.25 -0.08 12.18
C ASN A 133 62.35 0.70 11.45
N VAL A 134 62.67 1.91 11.94
CA VAL A 134 64.02 2.50 12.07
C VAL A 134 63.97 3.52 13.19
#